data_AF-A0A2G6I1N2-F1
#
_entry.id   AF-A0A2G6I1N2-F1
#
_cell.length_a   1.000
_cell.length_b   1.000
_cell.length_c   1.000
_cell.angle_alpha   90.00
_cell.angle_beta   90.00
_cell.angle_gamma   90.00
#
_symmetry.space_group_name_H-M   'P 1'
#
loop_
_entity.id
_entity.type
_entity.pdbx_description
1 polymer ?
#
loop_
_entity_poly.entity_id
_entity_poly.type
_entity_poly.pdbx_seq_one_letter_code
_entity_poly.pdbx_strand_id
1 'polypeptide(L)'
;MARSRRAAILRYAASVKRCRREILMEALGSQAEDCPGCDICGGSALSEAPEQALILRTVRQNRGRFQKGDLARVLIGRKTSAIRRAGLHYTRGFGTLAGWELEDAEEAVETLIRAGWLCRRSWGIGPFGLKKNRIWPAPQKKAERTVFQAG
;
A
#
# COMPACT_ATOMS: atom_id res chain seq x y z
N MET A 1 -29.17 -12.95 2.32
CA MET A 1 -28.75 -12.27 1.07
C MET A 1 -27.68 -11.17 1.27
N ALA A 2 -27.70 -10.35 2.33
CA ALA A 2 -26.68 -9.28 2.50
C ALA A 2 -25.23 -9.79 2.64
N ARG A 3 -25.00 -10.92 3.33
CA ARG A 3 -23.67 -11.53 3.49
C ARG A 3 -23.07 -12.07 2.18
N SER A 4 -23.90 -12.63 1.28
CA SER A 4 -23.43 -13.17 0.00
C SER A 4 -22.95 -12.05 -0.94
N ARG A 5 -23.67 -10.92 -0.96
CA ARG A 5 -23.27 -9.72 -1.71
C ARG A 5 -21.94 -9.14 -1.23
N ARG A 6 -21.77 -8.99 0.09
CA ARG A 6 -20.50 -8.49 0.66
C ARG A 6 -19.32 -9.38 0.30
N ALA A 7 -19.48 -10.70 0.40
CA ALA A 7 -18.41 -11.64 0.04
C ALA A 7 -18.05 -11.59 -1.46
N ALA A 8 -19.04 -11.37 -2.33
CA ALA A 8 -18.79 -11.17 -3.77
C ALA A 8 -17.97 -9.90 -4.04
N ILE A 9 -18.32 -8.78 -3.40
CA ILE A 9 -17.57 -7.52 -3.55
C ILE A 9 -16.14 -7.64 -3.02
N LEU A 10 -15.94 -8.34 -1.90
CA LEU A 10 -14.58 -8.58 -1.38
C LEU A 10 -13.74 -9.46 -2.33
N ARG A 11 -14.34 -10.49 -2.93
CA ARG A 11 -13.68 -11.31 -3.97
C ARG A 11 -13.36 -10.48 -5.20
N TYR A 12 -14.29 -9.63 -5.63
CA TYR A 12 -14.07 -8.68 -6.72
C TYR A 12 -12.87 -7.78 -6.43
N ALA A 13 -12.77 -7.20 -5.24
CA ALA A 13 -11.68 -6.27 -4.90
C ALA A 13 -10.33 -6.98 -4.71
N ALA A 14 -10.32 -8.17 -4.12
CA ALA A 14 -9.08 -8.87 -3.75
C ALA A 14 -8.46 -9.72 -4.89
N SER A 15 -9.20 -9.98 -5.97
CA SER A 15 -8.68 -10.77 -7.09
C SER A 15 -7.55 -10.02 -7.81
N VAL A 16 -6.48 -10.73 -8.20
CA VAL A 16 -5.36 -10.17 -8.97
C VAL A 16 -5.07 -10.97 -10.25
N LYS A 17 -5.84 -12.03 -10.52
CA LYS A 17 -5.64 -12.93 -11.68
C LYS A 17 -6.91 -13.26 -12.44
N ARG A 18 -8.08 -12.97 -11.87
CA ARG A 18 -9.38 -13.31 -12.47
C ARG A 18 -10.09 -12.07 -12.95
N CYS A 19 -10.72 -12.17 -14.12
CA CYS A 19 -11.45 -11.07 -14.75
C CYS A 19 -12.50 -10.48 -13.80
N ARG A 20 -12.49 -9.15 -13.68
CA ARG A 20 -13.44 -8.41 -12.83
C ARG A 20 -14.89 -8.68 -13.20
N ARG A 21 -15.18 -8.69 -14.50
CA ARG A 21 -16.52 -8.91 -15.04
C ARG A 21 -17.01 -10.32 -14.75
N GLU A 22 -16.15 -11.32 -14.90
CA GLU A 22 -16.49 -12.71 -14.59
C GLU A 22 -16.94 -12.87 -13.13
N ILE A 23 -16.21 -12.27 -12.19
CA ILE A 23 -16.56 -12.31 -10.75
C ILE A 23 -17.93 -11.65 -10.50
N LEU A 24 -18.21 -10.51 -11.15
CA LEU A 24 -19.47 -9.81 -10.99
C LEU A 24 -20.64 -10.59 -11.59
N MET A 25 -20.48 -11.14 -12.80
CA MET A 25 -21.52 -11.90 -13.48
C MET A 25 -21.84 -13.18 -12.70
N GLU A 26 -20.83 -13.91 -12.23
CA GLU A 26 -21.02 -15.10 -11.39
C GLU A 26 -21.79 -14.74 -10.11
N ALA A 27 -21.45 -13.62 -9.47
CA ALA A 27 -22.16 -13.17 -8.26
C ALA A 27 -23.63 -12.80 -8.52
N LEU A 28 -23.98 -12.47 -9.77
CA LEU A 28 -25.35 -12.21 -10.23
C LEU A 28 -26.05 -13.48 -10.74
N GLY A 29 -25.37 -14.62 -10.78
CA GLY A 29 -25.91 -15.88 -11.30
C GLY A 29 -25.89 -15.98 -12.83
N SER A 30 -25.01 -15.22 -13.49
CA SER A 30 -24.84 -15.20 -14.94
C SER A 30 -23.39 -15.54 -15.32
N GLN A 31 -23.15 -15.81 -16.60
CA GLN A 31 -21.82 -16.04 -17.15
C GLN A 31 -21.34 -14.80 -17.89
N ALA A 32 -20.04 -14.50 -17.79
CA ALA A 32 -19.43 -13.46 -18.60
C ALA A 32 -19.01 -14.08 -19.95
N GLU A 33 -19.56 -13.59 -21.05
CA GLU A 33 -19.16 -14.00 -22.40
C GLU A 33 -17.89 -13.27 -22.84
N ASP A 34 -17.83 -11.95 -22.67
CA ASP A 34 -16.69 -11.12 -23.04
C ASP A 34 -16.39 -10.03 -22.00
N CYS A 35 -15.13 -9.56 -21.95
CA CYS A 35 -14.70 -8.45 -21.11
C CYS A 35 -14.34 -7.21 -21.94
N PRO A 36 -15.03 -6.06 -21.79
CA PRO A 36 -14.74 -4.84 -22.56
C PRO A 36 -13.45 -4.10 -22.12
N GLY A 37 -12.59 -4.73 -21.30
CA GLY A 37 -11.30 -4.15 -20.88
C GLY A 37 -11.23 -3.76 -19.41
N CYS A 38 -11.41 -4.72 -18.49
CA CYS A 38 -11.07 -4.49 -17.08
C CYS A 38 -9.56 -4.39 -16.86
N ASP A 39 -9.14 -3.88 -15.70
CA ASP A 39 -7.73 -3.75 -15.29
C ASP A 39 -6.93 -5.05 -15.44
N ILE A 40 -7.55 -6.20 -15.13
CA ILE A 40 -6.91 -7.52 -15.26
C ILE A 40 -6.72 -7.91 -16.73
N CYS A 41 -7.78 -7.86 -17.54
CA CYS A 41 -7.71 -8.24 -18.96
C CYS A 41 -6.88 -7.24 -19.78
N GLY A 42 -6.88 -5.97 -19.39
CA GLY A 42 -6.05 -4.92 -19.97
C GLY A 42 -4.61 -4.90 -19.45
N GLY A 43 -4.25 -5.79 -18.52
CA GLY A 43 -2.87 -5.92 -18.01
C GLY A 43 -2.39 -4.75 -17.15
N SER A 44 -3.28 -3.90 -16.65
CA SER A 44 -2.95 -2.75 -15.79
C SER A 44 -3.16 -3.00 -14.30
N ALA A 45 -3.66 -4.19 -13.92
CA ALA A 45 -3.83 -4.58 -12.53
C ALA A 45 -2.48 -4.70 -11.81
N LEU A 46 -2.34 -3.97 -10.70
CA LEU A 46 -1.17 -4.01 -9.84
C LEU A 46 -1.40 -5.03 -8.72
N SER A 47 -0.47 -5.97 -8.55
CA SER A 47 -0.51 -6.93 -7.44
C SER A 47 -0.10 -6.32 -6.11
N GLU A 48 0.73 -5.27 -6.15
CA GLU A 48 1.21 -4.53 -4.99
C GLU A 48 1.26 -3.03 -5.33
N ALA A 49 0.88 -2.18 -4.39
CA ALA A 49 1.01 -0.73 -4.54
C ALA A 49 2.51 -0.35 -4.53
N PRO A 50 3.02 0.43 -5.50
CA PRO A 50 4.42 0.86 -5.53
C PRO A 50 4.87 1.55 -4.22
N GLU A 51 3.96 2.26 -3.57
CA GLU A 51 4.16 3.02 -2.34
C GLU A 51 4.39 2.11 -1.13
N GLN A 52 3.85 0.88 -1.15
CA GLN A 52 4.12 -0.12 -0.13
C GLN A 52 5.62 -0.36 0.02
N ALA A 53 6.35 -0.46 -1.10
CA ALA A 53 7.80 -0.67 -1.08
C ALA A 53 8.54 0.51 -0.43
N LEU A 54 8.07 1.73 -0.68
CA LEU A 54 8.63 2.97 -0.14
C LEU A 54 8.43 3.07 1.37
N ILE A 55 7.23 2.78 1.86
CA ILE A 55 6.90 2.79 3.28
C ILE A 55 7.78 1.80 4.04
N LEU A 56 7.83 0.56 3.56
CA LEU A 56 8.56 -0.52 4.23
C LEU A 56 10.08 -0.29 4.17
N ARG A 57 10.61 0.28 3.08
CA ARG A 57 12.01 0.73 3.01
C ARG A 57 12.32 1.80 4.05
N THR A 58 11.44 2.78 4.22
CA THR A 58 11.60 3.88 5.20
C THR A 58 11.65 3.34 6.63
N VAL A 59 10.74 2.42 6.99
CA VAL A 59 10.75 1.75 8.30
C VAL A 59 12.01 0.91 8.48
N ARG A 60 12.47 0.21 7.44
CA ARG A 60 13.70 -0.59 7.50
C ARG A 60 14.95 0.24 7.78
N GLN A 61 15.02 1.44 7.22
CA GLN A 61 16.18 2.33 7.35
C GLN A 61 16.20 3.08 8.69
N ASN A 62 15.04 3.21 9.35
CA ASN A 62 14.88 3.98 10.59
C ASN A 62 14.18 3.13 11.65
N ARG A 63 14.68 1.91 11.86
CA ARG A 63 14.10 0.95 12.81
C ARG A 63 14.02 1.56 14.20
N GLY A 64 12.86 1.50 14.82
CA GLY A 64 12.72 1.95 16.19
C GLY A 64 12.75 3.47 16.38
N ARG A 65 12.50 4.27 15.34
CA ARG A 65 12.49 5.75 15.45
C ARG A 65 11.13 6.41 15.40
N PHE A 66 10.10 5.72 14.92
CA PHE A 66 8.80 6.35 14.65
C PHE A 66 7.77 5.99 15.74
N GLN A 67 7.16 6.98 16.39
CA GLN A 67 6.00 6.75 17.26
C GLN A 67 4.68 6.83 16.47
N LYS A 68 3.54 6.63 17.14
CA LYS A 68 2.21 6.61 16.51
C LYS A 68 1.97 7.92 15.72
N GLY A 69 1.71 7.79 14.42
CA GLY A 69 1.46 8.92 13.52
C GLY A 69 2.71 9.66 13.03
N ASP A 70 3.89 9.40 13.59
CA ASP A 70 5.13 10.03 13.08
C ASP A 70 5.50 9.49 11.70
N LEU A 71 5.34 8.19 11.49
CA LEU A 71 5.69 7.56 10.22
C LEU A 71 4.93 8.19 9.06
N ALA A 72 3.61 8.37 9.18
CA ALA A 72 2.81 9.03 8.14
C ALA A 72 3.28 10.47 7.89
N ARG A 73 3.52 11.25 8.95
CA ARG A 73 4.04 12.62 8.84
C ARG A 73 5.42 12.71 8.20
N VAL A 74 6.30 11.75 8.50
CA VAL A 74 7.63 11.63 7.87
C VAL A 74 7.48 11.27 6.40
N LEU A 75 6.63 10.30 6.05
CA LEU A 75 6.41 9.87 4.68
C LEU A 75 5.92 11.02 3.79
N ILE A 76 4.95 11.82 4.25
CA ILE A 76 4.46 12.98 3.50
C ILE A 76 5.39 14.20 3.57
N GLY A 77 6.43 14.17 4.42
CA GLY A 77 7.40 15.26 4.55
C GLY A 77 6.91 16.44 5.40
N ARG A 78 5.95 16.23 6.31
CA ARG A 78 5.38 17.30 7.15
C ARG A 78 6.29 17.62 8.33
N LYS A 79 6.87 18.83 8.33
CA LYS A 79 7.76 19.32 9.39
C LYS A 79 7.00 19.90 10.58
N THR A 80 6.33 19.06 11.36
CA THR A 80 5.71 19.51 12.63
C THR A 80 6.77 19.77 13.71
N SER A 81 6.40 20.49 14.77
CA SER A 81 7.29 20.74 15.92
C SER A 81 7.76 19.44 16.60
N ALA A 82 6.90 18.42 16.67
CA ALA A 82 7.26 17.09 17.18
C ALA A 82 8.32 16.41 16.30
N ILE A 83 8.10 16.40 14.97
CA ILE A 83 9.04 15.82 13.99
C ILE A 83 10.41 16.52 14.04
N ARG A 84 10.41 17.85 14.14
CA ARG A 84 11.64 18.65 14.26
C ARG A 84 12.40 18.35 15.54
N ARG A 85 11.72 18.34 16.70
CA ARG A 85 12.33 18.03 18.00
C ARG A 85 12.93 16.62 18.04
N ALA A 86 12.27 15.65 17.41
CA ALA A 86 12.77 14.28 17.32
C ALA A 86 13.85 14.08 16.22
N GLY A 87 14.21 15.13 15.47
CA GLY A 87 15.18 15.06 14.38
C GLY A 87 14.75 14.16 13.21
N LEU A 88 13.44 13.89 13.08
CA LEU A 88 12.91 12.95 12.09
C LEU A 88 12.89 13.53 10.68
N HIS A 89 12.98 14.86 10.53
CA HIS A 89 13.07 15.52 9.22
C HIS A 89 14.41 15.31 8.50
N TYR A 90 15.41 14.74 9.17
CA TYR A 90 16.68 14.31 8.55
C TYR A 90 16.71 12.82 8.22
N THR A 91 15.64 12.08 8.53
CA THR A 91 15.62 10.63 8.30
C THR A 91 15.52 10.30 6.83
N ARG A 92 16.17 9.19 6.45
CA ARG A 92 16.07 8.69 5.08
C ARG A 92 14.64 8.21 4.84
N GLY A 93 13.99 8.72 3.81
CA GLY A 93 12.59 8.44 3.53
C GLY A 93 11.63 9.55 3.94
N PHE A 94 12.13 10.66 4.49
CA PHE A 94 11.35 11.87 4.69
C PHE A 94 10.83 12.43 3.36
N GLY A 95 9.53 12.64 3.23
CA GLY A 95 8.89 13.15 2.02
C GLY A 95 8.81 12.15 0.86
N THR A 96 8.97 10.85 1.10
CA THR A 96 8.90 9.84 0.02
C THR A 96 7.52 9.73 -0.61
N LEU A 97 6.47 10.06 0.13
CA LEU A 97 5.08 10.15 -0.33
C LEU A 97 4.62 11.62 -0.37
N ALA A 98 5.49 12.52 -0.82
CA ALA A 98 5.11 13.92 -0.99
C ALA A 98 3.89 14.02 -1.93
N GLY A 99 2.89 14.80 -1.53
CA GLY A 99 1.63 14.97 -2.25
C GLY A 99 0.50 14.04 -1.80
N TRP A 100 0.76 13.08 -0.92
CA TRP A 100 -0.30 12.32 -0.24
C TRP A 100 -0.91 13.13 0.90
N GLU A 101 -2.21 12.96 1.10
CA GLU A 101 -2.86 13.45 2.30
C GLU A 101 -2.43 12.64 3.52
N LEU A 102 -2.50 13.27 4.70
CA LEU A 102 -2.08 12.62 5.94
C LEU A 102 -2.94 11.38 6.23
N GLU A 103 -4.24 11.47 5.98
CA GLU A 103 -5.19 10.37 6.23
C GLU A 103 -4.89 9.16 5.35
N ASP A 104 -4.61 9.37 4.07
CA ASP A 104 -4.20 8.29 3.14
C ASP A 104 -2.91 7.61 3.59
N ALA A 105 -1.92 8.40 4.02
CA ALA A 105 -0.66 7.87 4.52
C ALA A 105 -0.84 7.10 5.84
N GLU A 106 -1.72 7.55 6.72
CA GLU A 106 -2.08 6.84 7.96
C GLU A 106 -2.81 5.53 7.66
N GLU A 107 -3.76 5.53 6.72
CA GLU A 107 -4.48 4.34 6.29
C GLU A 107 -3.56 3.32 5.61
N ALA A 108 -2.64 3.77 4.76
CA ALA A 108 -1.65 2.89 4.13
C ALA A 108 -0.76 2.20 5.17
N VAL A 109 -0.28 2.96 6.17
CA VAL A 109 0.51 2.40 7.28
C VAL A 109 -0.32 1.40 8.08
N GLU A 110 -1.57 1.72 8.41
CA GLU A 110 -2.45 0.83 9.18
C GLU A 110 -2.79 -0.45 8.39
N THR A 111 -3.00 -0.34 7.09
CA THR A 111 -3.20 -1.48 6.19
C THR A 111 -1.99 -2.42 6.21
N LEU A 112 -0.78 -1.89 6.19
CA LEU A 112 0.45 -2.69 6.29
C LEU A 112 0.64 -3.32 7.68
N ILE A 113 0.13 -2.70 8.75
CA ILE A 113 0.10 -3.31 10.09
C ILE A 113 -0.89 -4.48 10.10
N ARG A 114 -2.12 -4.29 9.58
CA ARG A 114 -3.16 -5.32 9.51
C ARG A 114 -2.74 -6.51 8.64
N ALA A 115 -2.08 -6.25 7.52
CA ALA A 115 -1.49 -7.26 6.65
C ALA A 115 -0.25 -7.96 7.27
N GLY A 116 0.24 -7.47 8.42
CA GLY A 116 1.33 -8.07 9.17
C GLY A 116 2.74 -7.73 8.69
N TRP A 117 2.89 -6.77 7.77
CA TRP A 117 4.18 -6.27 7.28
C TRP A 117 4.86 -5.35 8.31
N LEU A 118 4.06 -4.56 9.02
CA LEU A 118 4.50 -3.69 10.11
C LEU A 118 4.01 -4.22 11.45
N CYS A 119 4.74 -3.93 12.52
CA CYS A 119 4.26 -4.16 13.89
C CYS A 119 4.43 -2.93 14.76
N ARG A 120 3.42 -2.73 15.63
CA ARG A 120 3.53 -1.85 16.79
C ARG A 120 4.25 -2.67 17.87
N ARG A 121 5.45 -2.26 18.31
CA ARG A 121 6.10 -2.91 19.45
C ARG A 121 5.33 -2.50 20.71
N SER A 122 4.55 -3.40 21.29
CA SER A 122 3.72 -3.11 22.46
C SER A 122 4.54 -3.17 23.74
N TRP A 123 4.86 -2.00 24.29
CA TRP A 123 4.59 -1.56 25.67
C TRP A 123 4.58 -0.02 25.66
N GLY A 124 3.40 0.57 25.80
CA GLY A 124 3.18 1.99 26.12
C GLY A 124 3.46 3.04 25.04
N ILE A 125 4.70 3.21 24.60
CA ILE A 125 5.17 4.39 23.80
C ILE A 125 6.31 3.96 22.86
N GLY A 126 6.28 2.70 22.41
CA GLY A 126 7.36 2.05 21.68
C GLY A 126 7.34 2.34 20.17
N PRO A 127 8.51 2.42 19.53
CA PRO A 127 8.61 2.79 18.12
C PRO A 127 8.22 1.65 17.15
N PHE A 128 7.77 2.03 15.94
CA PHE A 128 7.43 1.10 14.85
C PHE A 128 8.61 0.19 14.48
N GLY A 129 8.30 -1.09 14.25
CA GLY A 129 9.26 -2.10 13.83
C GLY A 129 8.74 -2.93 12.65
N LEU A 130 9.67 -3.62 11.98
CA LEU A 130 9.36 -4.69 11.02
C LEU A 130 9.21 -6.01 11.78
N LYS A 131 8.27 -6.88 11.37
CA LYS A 131 8.25 -8.27 11.85
C LYS A 131 9.45 -9.02 11.27
N LYS A 132 10.23 -9.68 12.13
CA LYS A 132 11.56 -10.25 11.83
C LYS A 132 11.59 -11.39 10.78
N ASN A 133 10.45 -11.96 10.37
CA ASN A 133 10.39 -13.21 9.59
C ASN A 133 9.62 -13.14 8.25
N ARG A 134 9.53 -11.99 7.57
CA ARG A 134 9.07 -11.94 6.16
C ARG A 134 10.21 -11.53 5.23
N ILE A 135 10.54 -12.42 4.30
CA ILE A 135 11.47 -12.20 3.20
C ILE A 135 10.82 -11.19 2.24
N TRP A 136 11.58 -10.16 1.88
CA TRP A 136 11.14 -9.03 1.05
C TRP A 136 11.16 -9.43 -0.45
N PRO A 137 10.08 -9.22 -1.23
CA PRO A 137 10.20 -9.29 -2.68
C PRO A 137 11.03 -8.09 -3.18
N ALA A 138 12.07 -8.35 -3.98
CA ALA A 138 12.98 -7.34 -4.50
C ALA A 138 12.25 -6.14 -5.14
N PRO A 139 12.82 -4.92 -5.12
CA PRO A 139 12.22 -3.78 -5.81
C PRO A 139 11.96 -4.13 -7.28
N GLN A 140 10.69 -4.09 -7.72
CA GLN A 140 10.40 -4.25 -9.13
C GLN A 140 11.07 -3.09 -9.87
N LYS A 141 11.96 -3.45 -10.80
CA LYS A 141 12.58 -2.49 -11.72
C LYS A 141 11.46 -1.69 -12.37
N LYS A 142 11.61 -0.37 -12.40
CA LYS A 142 10.70 0.56 -13.11
C LYS A 142 10.32 -0.07 -14.45
N ALA A 143 9.04 -0.38 -14.66
CA ALA A 143 8.53 -0.61 -16.00
C ALA A 143 8.87 0.65 -16.79
N GLU A 144 9.69 0.48 -17.81
CA GLU A 144 10.26 1.54 -18.61
C GLU A 144 9.16 2.39 -19.22
N ARG A 145 9.33 3.71 -19.09
CA ARG A 145 8.65 4.69 -19.93
C ARG A 145 9.14 4.46 -21.37
N THR A 146 8.40 3.68 -22.12
CA THR A 146 8.51 3.64 -23.59
C THR A 146 7.11 3.61 -24.18
N VAL A 147 6.40 4.74 -24.08
CA VAL A 147 5.39 5.16 -25.06
C VAL A 147 5.33 6.69 -25.05
N PHE A 148 6.16 7.35 -25.87
CA PHE A 148 5.77 8.51 -26.69
C PHE A 148 6.95 9.00 -27.54
N GLN A 149 7.09 8.45 -28.75
CA GLN A 149 7.57 9.16 -29.94
C GLN A 149 7.17 8.32 -31.15
N ALA A 150 5.89 8.39 -31.49
CA ALA A 150 5.42 8.17 -32.85
C ALA A 150 5.26 9.58 -33.46
N GLY A 151 6.18 9.89 -34.35
CA GLY A 151 6.20 11.04 -35.25
C GLY A 151 6.97 10.59 -36.47
#